data_AF-A0A3D9C633-F1
#
_entry.id   AF-A0A3D9C633-F1
#
_cell.length_a   1.000
_cell.length_b   1.000
_cell.length_c   1.000
_cell.angle_alpha   90.00
_cell.angle_beta   90.00
_cell.angle_gamma   90.00
#
_symmetry.space_group_name_H-M   'P 1'
#
loop_
_entity.id
_entity.type
_entity.pdbx_description
1 polymer ?
#
loop_
_entity_poly.entity_id
_entity_poly.type
_entity_poly.pdbx_seq_one_letter_code
_entity_poly.pdbx_strand_id
1 'polypeptide(L)'
;MSEGKIVELIISEIDLFIIDRVRELRGRMYPYISQVELSQRMGFADGYVGKVENFSSNARYNIRKLHLLAFALDKSSYEDFLPDTILSTDLLYLKIEVNRQKNDKVQFDKENNIIKNYKILDKRPLNEVEIKAYNNRRKKTL
;
A
#
# COMPACT_ATOMS: atom_id res chain seq x y z
N MET A 1 11.65 18.61 13.27
CA MET A 1 11.13 17.52 12.42
C MET A 1 10.86 16.37 13.35
N SER A 2 9.62 15.85 13.43
CA SER A 2 9.35 14.71 14.32
C SER A 2 10.04 13.47 13.76
N GLU A 3 10.76 12.73 14.60
CA GLU A 3 11.37 11.45 14.21
C GLU A 3 10.33 10.51 13.61
N GLY A 4 10.69 9.86 12.50
CA GLY A 4 9.87 8.86 11.84
C GLY A 4 9.68 7.63 12.72
N LYS A 5 8.63 6.84 12.47
CA LYS A 5 8.42 5.57 13.17
C LYS A 5 9.06 4.45 12.37
N ILE A 6 10.00 3.71 12.98
CA ILE A 6 10.53 2.49 12.38
C ILE A 6 9.46 1.38 12.47
N VAL A 7 9.22 0.70 11.36
CA VAL A 7 8.31 -0.44 11.22
C VAL A 7 9.04 -1.55 10.52
N GLU A 8 8.95 -2.77 11.07
CA GLU A 8 9.41 -4.00 10.44
C GLU A 8 8.19 -4.84 10.07
N LEU A 9 8.13 -5.32 8.83
CA LEU A 9 6.99 -6.08 8.33
C LEU A 9 7.38 -7.11 7.28
N ILE A 10 6.53 -8.12 7.13
CA ILE A 10 6.52 -9.01 5.97
C ILE A 10 5.29 -8.66 5.13
N ILE A 11 5.49 -8.42 3.83
CA ILE A 11 4.44 -8.05 2.88
C ILE A 11 4.69 -8.73 1.55
N SER A 12 3.63 -9.07 0.82
CA SER A 12 3.80 -9.53 -0.56
C SER A 12 4.28 -8.38 -1.46
N GLU A 13 5.16 -8.65 -2.42
CA GLU A 13 5.66 -7.63 -3.34
C GLU A 13 4.52 -7.02 -4.16
N ILE A 14 3.53 -7.84 -4.55
CA ILE A 14 2.33 -7.35 -5.26
C ILE A 14 1.46 -6.46 -4.37
N ASP A 15 1.32 -6.78 -3.08
CA ASP A 15 0.58 -5.95 -2.12
C ASP A 15 1.24 -4.58 -1.98
N LEU A 16 2.56 -4.53 -1.83
CA LEU A 16 3.32 -3.29 -1.74
C LEU A 16 3.16 -2.45 -3.01
N PHE A 17 3.27 -3.09 -4.19
CA PHE A 17 3.08 -2.45 -5.48
C PHE A 17 1.69 -1.82 -5.59
N ILE A 18 0.63 -2.58 -5.31
CA ILE A 18 -0.76 -2.09 -5.41
C ILE A 18 -0.98 -0.92 -4.46
N ILE A 19 -0.46 -0.98 -3.22
CA ILE A 19 -0.59 0.12 -2.25
C ILE A 19 0.06 1.41 -2.78
N ASP A 20 1.31 1.32 -3.27
CA ASP A 20 2.01 2.47 -3.82
C ASP A 20 1.30 3.02 -5.07
N ARG A 21 0.82 2.13 -5.95
CA ARG A 21 0.11 2.49 -7.18
C ARG A 21 -1.23 3.17 -6.90
N VAL A 22 -2.03 2.64 -5.97
CA VAL A 22 -3.32 3.27 -5.58
C VAL A 22 -3.09 4.65 -4.96
N ARG A 23 -2.07 4.80 -4.12
CA ARG A 23 -1.70 6.09 -3.52
C ARG A 23 -1.31 7.11 -4.59
N GLU A 24 -0.55 6.68 -5.60
CA GLU A 24 -0.22 7.50 -6.78
C GLU A 24 -1.47 7.92 -7.55
N LEU A 25 -2.30 6.96 -7.98
CA LEU A 25 -3.52 7.22 -8.75
C LEU A 25 -4.41 8.23 -8.02
N ARG A 26 -4.65 8.01 -6.72
CA ARG A 26 -5.41 8.89 -5.85
C ARG A 26 -4.82 10.31 -5.80
N GLY A 27 -3.49 10.42 -5.74
CA GLY A 27 -2.77 11.70 -5.76
C GLY A 27 -2.86 12.45 -7.10
N ARG A 28 -3.00 11.71 -8.21
CA ARG A 28 -3.11 12.26 -9.58
C ARG A 28 -4.53 12.63 -9.99
N MET A 29 -5.54 12.26 -9.22
CA MET A 29 -6.93 12.64 -9.51
C MET A 29 -7.13 14.16 -9.46
N TYR A 30 -8.01 14.66 -10.31
CA TYR A 30 -8.48 16.04 -10.31
C TYR A 30 -10.02 16.05 -10.22
N PRO A 31 -10.60 16.48 -9.08
CA PRO A 31 -9.94 16.94 -7.86
C PRO A 31 -9.16 15.83 -7.12
N TYR A 32 -8.20 16.24 -6.28
CA TYR A 32 -7.44 15.31 -5.42
C TYR A 32 -8.39 14.50 -4.53
N ILE A 33 -8.16 13.19 -4.46
CA ILE A 33 -8.94 12.30 -3.59
C ILE A 33 -8.14 12.03 -2.31
N SER A 34 -8.74 12.27 -1.14
CA SER A 34 -8.10 11.93 0.15
C SER A 34 -8.26 10.44 0.48
N GLN A 35 -7.53 9.94 1.48
CA GLN A 35 -7.75 8.56 1.97
C GLN A 35 -9.19 8.37 2.46
N VAL A 36 -9.74 9.38 3.17
CA VAL A 36 -11.12 9.36 3.68
C VAL A 36 -12.11 9.30 2.52
N GLU A 37 -11.95 10.17 1.53
CA GLU A 37 -12.78 10.21 0.33
C GLU A 37 -12.73 8.87 -0.43
N LEU A 38 -11.54 8.30 -0.62
CA LEU A 38 -11.41 7.00 -1.30
C LEU A 38 -12.09 5.88 -0.50
N SER A 39 -11.97 5.87 0.83
CA SER A 39 -12.70 4.90 1.67
C SER A 39 -14.21 5.01 1.45
N GLN A 40 -14.75 6.23 1.45
CA GLN A 40 -16.18 6.49 1.27
C GLN A 40 -16.66 6.07 -0.12
N ARG A 41 -15.94 6.42 -1.19
CA ARG A 41 -16.24 5.99 -2.57
C ARG A 41 -16.24 4.47 -2.72
N MET A 42 -15.37 3.78 -1.99
CA MET A 42 -15.34 2.32 -1.96
C MET A 42 -16.42 1.70 -1.05
N GLY A 43 -17.22 2.50 -0.33
CA GLY A 43 -18.26 2.02 0.59
C GLY A 43 -17.73 1.47 1.92
N PHE A 44 -16.54 1.90 2.36
CA PHE A 44 -15.96 1.52 3.65
C PHE A 44 -15.98 2.67 4.66
N ALA A 45 -15.76 2.35 5.93
CA ALA A 45 -15.52 3.37 6.96
C ALA A 45 -14.32 4.25 6.63
N ASP A 46 -14.38 5.54 6.99
CA ASP A 46 -13.42 6.60 6.62
C ASP A 46 -11.94 6.21 6.73
N GLY A 47 -11.58 5.46 7.77
CA GLY A 47 -10.20 5.05 8.03
C GLY A 47 -9.71 3.84 7.24
N TYR A 48 -10.49 3.26 6.33
CA TYR A 48 -10.11 2.01 5.65
C TYR A 48 -8.84 2.16 4.79
N VAL A 49 -8.81 3.12 3.87
CA VAL A 49 -7.63 3.36 3.01
C VAL A 49 -6.44 3.79 3.85
N GLY A 50 -6.65 4.62 4.89
CA GLY A 50 -5.59 4.96 5.83
C GLY A 50 -5.00 3.74 6.56
N LYS A 51 -5.81 2.72 6.88
CA LYS A 51 -5.33 1.44 7.43
C LYS A 51 -4.56 0.62 6.41
N VAL A 52 -4.88 0.72 5.11
CA VAL A 52 -4.15 0.00 4.05
C VAL A 52 -2.80 0.66 3.77
N GLU A 53 -2.77 1.99 3.67
CA GLU A 53 -1.54 2.78 3.44
C GLU A 53 -0.65 2.88 4.71
N ASN A 54 -1.10 2.32 5.85
CA ASN A 54 -0.34 2.23 7.10
C ASN A 54 0.35 0.87 7.24
N PHE A 55 1.69 0.86 7.15
CA PHE A 55 2.49 -0.35 7.24
C PHE A 55 2.52 -1.03 8.63
N SER A 56 2.00 -0.38 9.68
CA SER A 56 1.74 -1.05 10.96
C SER A 56 0.43 -1.86 10.97
N SER A 57 -0.39 -1.76 9.92
CA SER A 57 -1.64 -2.49 9.75
C SER A 57 -1.49 -3.64 8.74
N ASN A 58 -2.26 -4.71 8.95
CA ASN A 58 -2.32 -5.87 8.05
C ASN A 58 -3.42 -5.74 6.98
N ALA A 59 -4.10 -4.60 6.90
CA ALA A 59 -5.12 -4.38 5.88
C ALA A 59 -4.47 -4.28 4.49
N ARG A 60 -4.97 -5.05 3.51
CA ARG A 60 -4.49 -5.06 2.13
C ARG A 60 -5.66 -5.00 1.16
N TYR A 61 -5.40 -4.56 -0.07
CA TYR A 61 -6.34 -4.72 -1.17
C TYR A 61 -6.40 -6.19 -1.58
N ASN A 62 -7.61 -6.72 -1.76
CA ASN A 62 -7.84 -8.04 -2.32
C ASN A 62 -8.58 -7.87 -3.65
N ILE A 63 -8.84 -8.95 -4.36
CA ILE A 63 -9.48 -8.91 -5.69
C ILE A 63 -10.81 -8.13 -5.66
N ARG A 64 -11.66 -8.35 -4.64
CA ARG A 64 -12.90 -7.57 -4.48
C ARG A 64 -12.62 -6.07 -4.34
N LYS A 65 -11.57 -5.69 -3.63
CA LYS A 65 -11.24 -4.29 -3.41
C LYS A 65 -10.60 -3.65 -4.65
N LEU A 66 -9.91 -4.40 -5.50
CA LEU A 66 -9.47 -3.89 -6.82
C LEU A 66 -10.67 -3.49 -7.68
N HIS A 67 -11.73 -4.29 -7.66
CA HIS A 67 -12.99 -3.93 -8.32
C HIS A 67 -13.61 -2.64 -7.78
N LEU A 68 -13.66 -2.47 -6.47
CA LEU A 68 -14.17 -1.24 -5.84
C LEU A 68 -13.27 -0.03 -6.12
N LEU A 69 -11.95 -0.21 -6.16
CA LEU A 69 -10.99 0.82 -6.53
C LEU A 69 -11.20 1.28 -7.97
N ALA A 70 -11.46 0.36 -8.89
CA ALA A 70 -11.70 0.70 -10.30
C ALA A 70 -12.85 1.71 -10.43
N PHE A 71 -13.98 1.46 -9.78
CA PHE A 71 -15.08 2.41 -9.76
C PHE A 71 -14.75 3.70 -8.99
N ALA A 72 -14.11 3.59 -7.82
CA ALA A 72 -13.84 4.75 -6.98
C ALA A 72 -12.82 5.75 -7.59
N LEU A 73 -11.97 5.28 -8.52
CA LEU A 73 -10.92 6.04 -9.19
C LEU A 73 -11.16 6.19 -10.70
N ASP A 74 -12.39 5.93 -11.16
CA ASP A 74 -12.81 6.07 -12.56
C ASP A 74 -11.88 5.35 -13.55
N LYS A 75 -11.51 4.10 -13.23
CA LYS A 75 -10.65 3.24 -14.07
C LYS A 75 -11.47 2.26 -14.88
N SER A 76 -11.07 2.09 -16.14
CA SER A 76 -11.70 1.16 -17.08
C SER A 76 -11.00 -0.20 -17.15
N SER A 77 -9.80 -0.34 -16.57
CA SER A 77 -9.04 -1.60 -16.55
C SER A 77 -8.48 -1.90 -15.15
N TYR A 78 -8.35 -3.18 -14.81
CA TYR A 78 -7.62 -3.59 -13.61
C TYR A 78 -6.10 -3.48 -13.76
N GLU A 79 -5.62 -3.42 -15.01
CA GLU A 79 -4.20 -3.22 -15.33
C GLU A 79 -3.67 -1.91 -14.74
N ASP A 80 -4.53 -0.89 -14.56
CA ASP A 80 -4.18 0.36 -13.88
C ASP A 80 -3.58 0.17 -12.48
N PHE A 81 -3.91 -0.96 -11.81
CA PHE A 81 -3.48 -1.29 -10.45
C PHE A 81 -2.39 -2.37 -10.39
N LEU A 82 -2.18 -3.12 -11.48
CA LEU A 82 -1.33 -4.31 -11.50
C LEU A 82 0.04 -4.00 -12.12
N PRO A 83 1.08 -4.79 -11.80
CA PRO A 83 2.36 -4.66 -12.46
C PRO A 83 2.27 -5.17 -13.91
N ASP A 84 2.94 -4.48 -14.83
CA ASP A 84 2.98 -4.85 -16.25
C ASP A 84 3.70 -6.19 -16.49
N THR A 85 4.55 -6.59 -15.54
CA THR A 85 5.33 -7.83 -15.57
C THR A 85 5.21 -8.58 -14.26
N ILE A 86 5.36 -9.90 -14.30
CA ILE A 86 5.42 -10.72 -13.09
C ILE A 86 6.58 -10.25 -12.21
N LEU A 87 6.27 -9.97 -10.94
CA LEU A 87 7.25 -9.56 -9.94
C LEU A 87 8.15 -10.74 -9.56
N SER A 88 9.43 -10.47 -9.30
CA SER A 88 10.43 -11.51 -9.05
C SER A 88 10.30 -12.18 -7.68
N THR A 89 9.56 -11.56 -6.75
CA THR A 89 9.47 -12.00 -5.36
C THR A 89 8.02 -12.15 -4.94
N ASP A 90 7.72 -13.19 -4.15
CA ASP A 90 6.45 -13.28 -3.43
C ASP A 90 6.48 -12.40 -2.18
N LEU A 91 7.17 -12.84 -1.11
CA LEU A 91 7.21 -12.13 0.18
C LEU A 91 8.52 -11.37 0.38
N LEU A 92 8.39 -10.14 0.87
CA LEU A 92 9.49 -9.26 1.25
C LEU A 92 9.51 -9.07 2.77
N TYR A 93 10.69 -9.11 3.36
CA TYR A 93 10.96 -8.47 4.64
C TYR A 93 11.34 -7.02 4.37
N LEU A 94 10.71 -6.11 5.10
CA LEU A 94 10.99 -4.69 5.03
C LEU A 94 11.23 -4.13 6.42
N LYS A 95 12.30 -3.34 6.55
CA LYS A 95 12.48 -2.39 7.64
C LYS A 95 12.37 -1.00 7.03
N ILE A 96 11.36 -0.24 7.45
CA ILE A 96 11.08 1.08 6.89
C ILE A 96 10.95 2.12 8.00
N GLU A 97 11.33 3.34 7.67
CA GLU A 97 11.02 4.53 8.46
C GLU A 97 9.78 5.20 7.85
N VAL A 98 8.67 5.21 8.58
CA VAL A 98 7.42 5.85 8.13
C VAL A 98 7.42 7.32 8.56
N ASN A 99 7.19 8.21 7.61
CA ASN A 99 7.17 9.65 7.85
C ASN A 99 5.91 10.02 8.66
N ARG A 100 6.09 10.68 9.81
CA ARG A 100 5.00 11.35 10.53
C ARG A 100 4.73 12.73 9.93
N GLN A 101 4.36 12.81 8.65
CA GLN A 101 3.93 14.10 8.12
C GLN A 101 2.52 14.44 8.64
N LYS A 102 2.29 15.73 8.94
CA LYS A 102 0.97 16.25 9.33
C LYS A 102 -0.01 16.38 8.15
N ASN A 103 0.49 16.31 6.91
CA ASN A 103 -0.30 16.54 5.72
C ASN A 103 -0.40 15.25 4.91
N ASP A 104 -1.58 14.64 4.88
CA ASP A 104 -1.85 13.37 4.16
C ASP A 104 -1.98 13.56 2.64
N LYS A 105 -1.75 14.78 2.13
CA LYS A 105 -1.76 15.03 0.70
C LYS A 105 -0.56 14.36 0.03
N VAL A 106 -0.85 13.57 -1.01
CA VAL A 106 0.18 12.92 -1.83
C VAL A 106 1.04 14.01 -2.48
N GLN A 107 2.36 13.84 -2.40
CA GLN A 107 3.35 14.75 -2.97
C GLN A 107 4.08 14.07 -4.12
N PHE A 108 4.53 14.88 -5.06
CA PHE A 108 5.33 14.46 -6.22
C PHE A 108 6.63 15.26 -6.23
N ASP A 109 7.71 14.63 -6.67
CA ASP A 109 9.00 15.31 -6.84
C ASP A 109 9.03 16.15 -8.13
N LYS A 110 10.19 16.75 -8.43
CA LYS A 110 10.37 17.59 -9.63
C LYS A 110 10.24 16.82 -10.94
N GLU A 111 10.40 15.50 -10.90
CA GLU A 111 10.30 14.60 -12.05
C GLU A 111 8.90 13.96 -12.15
N ASN A 112 7.94 14.44 -11.33
CA ASN A 112 6.57 13.95 -11.27
C ASN A 112 6.45 12.48 -10.77
N ASN A 113 7.47 11.98 -10.06
CA ASN A 113 7.38 10.71 -9.35
C ASN A 113 6.73 10.90 -7.98
N ILE A 114 5.97 9.90 -7.53
CA ILE A 114 5.35 9.93 -6.20
C ILE A 114 6.41 9.90 -5.10
N ILE A 115 6.32 10.84 -4.15
CA ILE A 115 7.12 10.82 -2.92
C ILE A 115 6.49 9.82 -1.95
N LYS A 116 7.21 8.74 -1.67
CA LYS A 116 6.77 7.70 -0.72
C LYS A 116 6.61 8.26 0.70
N ASN A 117 5.59 7.81 1.43
CA ASN A 117 5.38 8.16 2.85
C ASN A 117 6.30 7.36 3.79
N TYR A 118 7.25 6.60 3.24
CA TYR A 118 8.22 5.82 3.98
C TYR A 118 9.57 5.83 3.25
N LYS A 119 10.63 5.56 4.02
CA LYS A 119 11.99 5.29 3.54
C LYS A 119 12.35 3.85 3.84
N ILE A 120 12.92 3.14 2.86
CA ILE A 120 13.43 1.78 3.07
C ILE A 120 14.78 1.87 3.79
N LEU A 121 14.89 1.16 4.91
CA LEU A 121 16.13 0.98 5.68
C LEU A 121 16.75 -0.39 5.39
N ASP A 122 15.91 -1.42 5.22
CA ASP A 122 16.29 -2.76 4.78
C ASP A 122 15.17 -3.38 3.94
N LYS A 123 15.54 -4.13 2.90
CA LYS A 123 14.63 -4.87 2.02
C LYS A 123 15.33 -6.15 1.57
N ARG A 124 14.69 -7.30 1.80
CA ARG A 124 15.13 -8.58 1.25
C ARG A 124 13.96 -9.51 0.94
N PRO A 125 14.10 -10.40 -0.06
CA PRO A 125 13.18 -11.51 -0.23
C PRO A 125 13.24 -12.46 0.98
N LEU A 126 12.09 -13.06 1.32
CA LEU A 126 12.08 -14.19 2.25
C LEU A 126 12.57 -15.45 1.52
N ASN A 127 13.28 -16.31 2.24
CA ASN A 127 13.63 -17.64 1.75
C ASN A 127 12.48 -18.65 1.94
N GLU A 128 12.60 -19.82 1.33
CA GLU A 128 11.55 -20.87 1.35
C GLU A 128 11.12 -21.29 2.76
N VAL A 129 12.07 -21.36 3.70
CA VAL A 129 11.80 -21.74 5.10
C VAL A 129 10.97 -20.65 5.79
N GLU A 130 11.34 -19.39 5.59
CA GLU A 130 10.61 -18.22 6.11
C GLU A 130 9.20 -18.13 5.51
N ILE A 131 9.05 -18.33 4.20
CA ILE A 131 7.76 -18.34 3.51
C ILE A 131 6.87 -19.46 4.06
N LYS A 132 7.41 -20.67 4.22
CA LYS A 132 6.66 -21.80 4.79
C LYS A 132 6.20 -21.51 6.21
N ALA A 133 7.06 -20.90 7.04
CA ALA A 133 6.68 -20.50 8.39
C ALA A 133 5.59 -19.42 8.38
N TYR A 134 5.71 -18.43 7.49
CA TYR A 134 4.71 -17.36 7.32
C TYR A 134 3.34 -17.90 6.91
N ASN A 135 3.28 -18.85 5.97
CA ASN A 135 2.03 -19.43 5.49
C ASN A 135 1.34 -20.31 6.54
N ASN A 136 2.12 -21.00 7.38
CA ASN A 136 1.60 -21.88 8.42
C ASN A 136 1.29 -21.18 9.74
N ARG A 137 1.57 -19.87 9.85
CA ARG A 137 1.22 -19.13 11.07
C ARG A 137 -0.30 -19.18 11.25
N ARG A 138 -0.76 -19.81 12.33
CA ARG A 138 -2.18 -19.76 12.68
C ARG A 138 -2.51 -18.30 12.98
N LYS A 139 -3.36 -17.68 12.16
CA LYS A 139 -4.07 -16.49 12.63
C LYS A 139 -4.88 -16.95 13.85
N LYS A 140 -4.71 -16.28 15.00
CA LYS A 140 -5.72 -16.37 16.07
C LYS A 140 -7.02 -15.88 15.43
N THR A 141 -7.89 -16.81 15.07
CA THR A 141 -9.21 -16.50 14.52
C THR A 141 -10.19 -16.55 15.69
N LEU A 142 -10.75 -15.37 15.98
CA LEU A 142 -11.88 -15.04 16.87
C LEU A 142 -11.76 -15.48 18.33
#